data_AF-A0A5N9H6H6-F1
#
_entry.id   AF-A0A5N9H6H6-F1
#
_cell.length_a   1.000
_cell.length_b   1.000
_cell.length_c   1.000
_cell.angle_alpha   90.00
_cell.angle_beta   90.00
_cell.angle_gamma   90.00
#
_symmetry.space_group_name_H-M   'P 1'
#
loop_
_entity.id
_entity.type
_entity.pdbx_description
1 polymer ?
#
loop_
_entity_poly.entity_id
_entity_poly.type
_entity_poly.pdbx_seq_one_letter_code
_entity_poly.pdbx_strand_id
1 'polypeptide(L)'
;MFCKMQLVKLQQEYSTVNSLNAQILAISTDNLEGAGWAVSQQGLEFPVLYDPEATVVKQYGVFNAADEGKALPATFVIDKDGYVRWQYLGKSTSDRPANSLIFDQLRQINTERKP
;
A
#
# COMPACT_ATOMS: atom_id res chain seq x y z
N MET A 1 2.02 5.04 -14.76
CA MET A 1 3.46 5.28 -14.47
C MET A 1 3.73 5.46 -12.97
N PHE A 2 2.95 6.26 -12.23
CA PHE A 2 3.18 6.51 -10.80
C PHE A 2 3.06 5.27 -9.89
N CYS A 3 2.09 4.37 -10.14
CA CYS A 3 1.95 3.13 -9.37
C CYS A 3 3.22 2.26 -9.41
N LYS A 4 3.76 2.03 -10.63
CA LYS A 4 5.00 1.27 -10.84
C LYS A 4 6.18 1.89 -10.10
N MET A 5 6.35 3.22 -10.16
CA MET A 5 7.44 3.88 -9.46
C MET A 5 7.36 3.71 -7.94
N GLN A 6 6.16 3.77 -7.36
CA GLN A 6 5.99 3.54 -5.92
C GLN A 6 6.31 2.09 -5.55
N LEU A 7 5.81 1.11 -6.30
CA LEU A 7 6.08 -0.31 -6.03
C LEU A 7 7.58 -0.64 -6.09
N VAL A 8 8.29 -0.13 -7.11
CA VAL A 8 9.75 -0.31 -7.21
C VAL A 8 10.49 0.34 -6.05
N LYS A 9 10.11 1.56 -5.64
CA LYS A 9 10.74 2.23 -4.48
C LYS A 9 10.50 1.46 -3.18
N LEU A 10 9.28 0.96 -2.97
CA LEU A 10 8.96 0.12 -1.81
C LEU A 10 9.73 -1.20 -1.84
N GLN A 11 9.92 -1.82 -3.02
CA GLN A 11 10.72 -3.04 -3.16
C GLN A 11 12.19 -2.79 -2.79
N GLN A 12 12.77 -1.67 -3.21
CA GLN A 12 14.14 -1.30 -2.87
C GLN A 12 14.35 -1.14 -1.36
N GLU A 13 13.30 -0.76 -0.62
CA GLU A 13 13.34 -0.53 0.82
C GLU A 13 12.57 -1.62 1.60
N TYR A 14 12.26 -2.75 0.97
CA TYR A 14 11.42 -3.78 1.57
C TYR A 14 12.06 -4.41 2.80
N SER A 15 13.38 -4.58 2.80
CA SER A 15 14.16 -5.04 3.96
C SER A 15 14.01 -4.12 5.17
N THR A 16 13.90 -2.81 4.96
CA THR A 16 13.63 -1.83 6.03
C THR A 16 12.26 -2.09 6.64
N VAL A 17 11.22 -2.31 5.83
CA VAL A 17 9.87 -2.64 6.34
C VAL A 17 9.90 -3.93 7.16
N ASN A 18 10.58 -4.96 6.66
CA ASN A 18 10.74 -6.23 7.38
C ASN A 18 11.48 -6.06 8.72
N SER A 19 12.54 -5.24 8.75
CA SER A 19 13.28 -4.94 9.99
C SER A 19 12.43 -4.18 11.03
N LEU A 20 11.40 -3.47 10.56
CA LEU A 20 10.39 -2.81 11.38
C LEU A 20 9.23 -3.76 11.73
N ASN A 21 9.41 -5.08 11.65
CA ASN A 21 8.43 -6.08 12.06
C ASN A 21 7.05 -5.88 11.39
N ALA A 22 7.08 -5.46 10.12
CA ALA A 22 5.92 -5.17 9.30
C ALA A 22 6.04 -5.86 7.93
N GLN A 23 4.93 -5.96 7.22
CA GLN A 23 4.86 -6.48 5.87
C GLN A 23 4.12 -5.49 4.96
N ILE A 24 4.47 -5.48 3.68
CA ILE A 24 3.75 -4.71 2.67
C ILE A 24 2.70 -5.62 2.03
N LEU A 25 1.47 -5.12 1.89
CA LEU A 25 0.44 -5.71 1.04
C LEU A 25 0.02 -4.65 0.03
N ALA A 26 0.39 -4.84 -1.23
CA ALA A 26 -0.08 -3.97 -2.31
C ALA A 26 -1.43 -4.48 -2.81
N ILE A 27 -2.39 -3.59 -3.04
CA ILE A 27 -3.72 -3.95 -3.55
C ILE A 27 -3.94 -3.20 -4.87
N SER A 28 -4.35 -3.92 -5.91
CA SER A 28 -4.74 -3.34 -7.20
C SER A 28 -6.14 -3.79 -7.60
N THR A 29 -6.87 -2.92 -8.29
CA THR A 29 -8.13 -3.28 -8.96
C THR A 29 -7.92 -3.99 -10.30
N ASP A 30 -6.67 -4.25 -10.67
CA ASP A 30 -6.35 -5.10 -11.82
C ASP A 30 -6.82 -6.55 -11.57
N ASN A 31 -6.99 -7.32 -12.65
CA ASN A 31 -7.24 -8.76 -12.55
C ASN A 31 -5.95 -9.53 -12.17
N LEU A 32 -6.08 -10.84 -11.96
CA LEU A 32 -4.96 -11.71 -11.57
C LEU A 32 -3.78 -11.63 -12.54
N GLU A 33 -4.05 -11.56 -13.85
CA GLU A 33 -3.00 -11.45 -14.87
C GLU A 33 -2.23 -10.14 -14.76
N GLY A 34 -2.92 -9.01 -14.60
CA GLY A 34 -2.29 -7.70 -14.41
C GLY A 34 -1.47 -7.62 -13.12
N ALA A 35 -2.00 -8.15 -12.01
CA ALA A 35 -1.27 -8.25 -10.76
C ALA A 35 -0.02 -9.14 -10.88
N GLY A 36 -0.15 -10.32 -11.52
CA GLY A 36 0.95 -11.24 -11.75
C GLY A 36 2.04 -10.65 -12.65
N TRP A 37 1.65 -9.90 -13.68
CA TRP A 37 2.59 -9.16 -14.54
C TRP A 37 3.35 -8.09 -13.75
N ALA A 38 2.67 -7.36 -12.84
CA ALA A 38 3.33 -6.35 -12.02
C ALA A 38 4.39 -6.96 -11.09
N VAL A 39 4.10 -8.11 -10.49
CA VAL A 39 5.03 -8.86 -9.63
C VAL A 39 6.24 -9.32 -10.41
N SER A 40 6.03 -10.02 -11.54
CA SER A 40 7.13 -10.62 -12.31
C SER A 40 8.05 -9.57 -12.93
N GLN A 41 7.48 -8.52 -13.51
CA GLN A 41 8.25 -7.50 -14.24
C GLN A 41 9.01 -6.53 -13.33
N GLN A 42 8.62 -6.42 -12.06
CA GLN A 42 9.26 -5.51 -11.10
C GLN A 42 10.06 -6.26 -10.02
N GLY A 43 10.05 -7.60 -10.02
CA GLY A 43 10.73 -8.41 -9.02
C GLY A 43 10.20 -8.13 -7.61
N LEU A 44 8.89 -8.00 -7.46
CA LEU A 44 8.28 -7.70 -6.17
C LEU A 44 8.31 -8.95 -5.28
N GLU A 45 8.86 -8.82 -4.08
CA GLU A 45 8.92 -9.88 -3.07
C GLU A 45 7.76 -9.82 -2.08
N PHE A 46 7.10 -8.67 -1.98
CA PHE A 46 5.90 -8.52 -1.18
C PHE A 46 4.64 -8.93 -1.96
N PRO A 47 3.59 -9.43 -1.27
CA PRO A 47 2.34 -9.80 -1.92
C PRO A 47 1.65 -8.63 -2.63
N VAL A 48 1.14 -8.90 -3.83
CA VAL A 48 0.23 -8.03 -4.57
C VAL A 48 -1.12 -8.74 -4.68
N LEU A 49 -2.13 -8.17 -4.04
CA LEU A 49 -3.51 -8.65 -4.04
C LEU A 49 -4.30 -8.01 -5.18
N TYR A 50 -5.18 -8.78 -5.81
CA TYR A 50 -6.08 -8.32 -6.86
C TYR A 50 -7.49 -8.17 -6.28
N ASP A 51 -8.14 -7.05 -6.58
CA ASP A 51 -9.49 -6.69 -6.13
C ASP A 51 -10.29 -6.08 -7.30
N PRO A 52 -10.61 -6.86 -8.35
CA PRO A 52 -11.24 -6.35 -9.57
C PRO A 52 -12.62 -5.72 -9.33
N GLU A 53 -13.33 -6.18 -8.30
CA GLU A 53 -14.64 -5.64 -7.90
C GLU A 53 -14.53 -4.37 -7.03
N ALA A 54 -13.29 -3.95 -6.71
CA ALA A 54 -12.96 -2.85 -5.82
C ALA A 54 -13.62 -2.99 -4.43
N THR A 55 -13.80 -4.21 -3.94
CA THR A 55 -14.48 -4.49 -2.67
C THR A 55 -13.70 -3.95 -1.49
N VAL A 56 -12.40 -4.21 -1.43
CA VAL A 56 -11.52 -3.72 -0.35
C VAL A 56 -11.36 -2.22 -0.47
N VAL A 57 -11.16 -1.71 -1.68
CA VAL A 57 -11.04 -0.28 -1.96
C VAL A 57 -12.28 0.49 -1.48
N LYS A 58 -13.49 -0.05 -1.71
CA LYS A 58 -14.75 0.53 -1.22
C LYS A 58 -14.86 0.45 0.31
N GLN A 59 -14.52 -0.69 0.92
CA GLN A 59 -14.56 -0.86 2.38
C GLN A 59 -13.62 0.10 3.12
N TYR A 60 -12.47 0.42 2.53
CA TYR A 60 -11.52 1.39 3.07
C TYR A 60 -11.86 2.84 2.71
N GLY A 61 -13.00 3.09 2.05
CA GLY A 61 -13.48 4.43 1.72
C GLY A 61 -12.62 5.18 0.71
N VAL A 62 -11.76 4.48 -0.04
CA VAL A 62 -10.80 5.06 -1.00
C VAL A 62 -11.26 4.98 -2.46
N PHE A 63 -12.45 4.43 -2.67
CA PHE A 63 -13.07 4.37 -3.99
C PHE A 63 -13.59 5.75 -4.40
N ASN A 64 -12.99 6.35 -5.43
CA ASN A 64 -13.48 7.61 -5.99
C ASN A 64 -14.36 7.33 -7.22
N ALA A 65 -15.67 7.41 -7.04
CA ALA A 65 -16.64 7.25 -8.13
C ALA A 65 -16.59 8.38 -9.16
N ALA A 66 -16.02 9.55 -8.82
CA ALA A 66 -15.96 10.71 -9.71
C ALA A 66 -14.81 10.65 -10.74
N ASP A 67 -13.83 9.75 -10.57
CA ASP A 67 -12.64 9.64 -11.42
C ASP A 67 -12.63 8.31 -12.20
N GLU A 68 -13.70 8.08 -12.96
CA GLU A 68 -13.89 6.89 -13.82
C GLU A 68 -13.83 5.53 -13.09
N GLY A 69 -14.04 5.52 -11.76
CA GLY A 69 -13.99 4.30 -10.95
C GLY A 69 -12.57 3.84 -10.56
N LYS A 70 -11.57 4.72 -10.65
CA LYS A 70 -10.21 4.42 -10.18
C LYS A 70 -10.04 4.76 -8.70
N ALA A 71 -9.34 3.89 -7.97
CA ALA A 71 -8.92 4.18 -6.60
C ALA A 71 -7.88 5.30 -6.62
N LEU A 72 -8.07 6.33 -5.77
CA LEU A 72 -6.97 7.26 -5.49
C LEU A 72 -5.88 6.52 -4.71
N PRO A 73 -4.60 6.92 -4.86
CA PRO A 73 -3.53 6.31 -4.10
C PRO A 73 -3.81 6.45 -2.60
N ALA A 74 -3.77 5.34 -1.88
CA ALA A 74 -3.94 5.33 -0.44
C ALA A 74 -2.88 4.44 0.21
N THR A 75 -2.54 4.75 1.44
CA THR A 75 -1.61 3.94 2.24
C THR A 75 -2.13 3.90 3.65
N PHE A 76 -2.21 2.69 4.20
CA PHE A 76 -2.67 2.45 5.55
C PHE A 76 -1.57 1.74 6.32
N VAL A 77 -1.40 2.10 7.58
CA VAL A 77 -0.60 1.32 8.53
C VAL A 77 -1.57 0.71 9.53
N ILE A 78 -1.65 -0.61 9.48
CA ILE A 78 -2.52 -1.44 10.29
C ILE A 78 -1.65 -2.19 11.28
N ASP A 79 -2.04 -2.16 12.56
CA ASP A 79 -1.29 -2.88 13.58
C ASP A 79 -1.68 -4.37 13.68
N LYS A 80 -1.02 -5.10 14.58
CA LYS A 80 -1.21 -6.55 14.72
C LYS A 80 -2.57 -6.96 15.30
N ASP A 81 -3.31 -6.02 15.88
CA ASP A 81 -4.68 -6.27 16.35
C ASP A 81 -5.73 -5.92 15.28
N GLY A 82 -5.28 -5.50 14.08
CA GLY A 82 -6.12 -5.21 12.94
C GLY A 82 -6.67 -3.79 12.89
N TYR A 83 -6.17 -2.87 13.72
CA TYR A 83 -6.64 -1.49 13.70
C TYR A 83 -5.77 -0.61 12.81
N VAL A 84 -6.42 0.26 12.04
CA VAL A 84 -5.75 1.36 11.33
C VAL A 84 -5.20 2.34 12.36
N ARG A 85 -3.87 2.50 12.38
CA ARG A 85 -3.16 3.46 13.25
C ARG A 85 -2.79 4.73 12.50
N TRP A 86 -2.62 4.61 11.18
CA TRP A 86 -2.35 5.74 10.31
C TRP A 86 -2.90 5.49 8.92
N GLN A 87 -3.31 6.57 8.26
CA GLN A 87 -3.73 6.54 6.87
C GLN A 87 -3.24 7.78 6.14
N TYR A 88 -2.96 7.60 4.86
CA TYR A 88 -2.74 8.66 3.91
C TYR A 88 -3.65 8.45 2.70
N LEU A 89 -4.46 9.45 2.42
CA LEU A 89 -5.39 9.44 1.29
C LEU A 89 -4.92 10.51 0.29
N GLY A 90 -4.41 10.06 -0.85
CA GLY A 90 -3.98 10.95 -1.92
C GLY A 90 -5.16 11.71 -2.52
N LYS A 91 -4.92 12.96 -2.90
CA LYS A 91 -5.92 13.87 -3.51
C LYS A 91 -5.86 13.89 -5.04
N SER A 92 -4.86 13.23 -5.63
CA SER A 92 -4.68 13.10 -7.07
C SER A 92 -3.96 11.79 -7.41
N THR A 93 -3.90 11.43 -8.69
CA THR A 93 -3.26 10.19 -9.15
C THR A 93 -1.75 10.10 -8.86
N SER A 94 -1.09 11.24 -8.67
CA SER A 94 0.32 11.35 -8.32
C SER A 94 0.57 11.62 -6.82
N ASP A 95 -0.47 11.96 -6.05
CA ASP A 95 -0.36 12.31 -4.64
C ASP A 95 -0.17 11.07 -3.78
N ARG A 96 1.06 10.85 -3.30
CA ARG A 96 1.50 9.66 -2.59
C ARG A 96 2.46 10.08 -1.48
N PRO A 97 2.44 9.42 -0.32
CA PRO A 97 3.37 9.73 0.75
C PRO A 97 4.79 9.33 0.36
N ALA A 98 5.78 10.01 0.94
CA ALA A 98 7.15 9.52 0.90
C ALA A 98 7.29 8.25 1.75
N ASN A 99 8.13 7.31 1.33
CA ASN A 99 8.36 6.06 2.07
C ASN A 99 8.88 6.32 3.48
N SER A 100 9.71 7.36 3.68
CA SER A 100 10.19 7.77 5.00
C SER A 100 9.04 8.05 5.98
N LEU A 101 7.96 8.69 5.52
CA LEU A 101 6.79 8.97 6.35
C LEU A 101 6.13 7.66 6.80
N ILE A 102 6.02 6.67 5.91
CA ILE A 102 5.50 5.34 6.25
C ILE A 102 6.37 4.67 7.32
N PHE A 103 7.69 4.73 7.16
CA PHE A 103 8.64 4.11 8.10
C PHE A 103 8.62 4.78 9.47
N ASP A 104 8.41 6.09 9.52
CA ASP A 104 8.29 6.81 10.79
C ASP A 104 7.02 6.42 11.54
N GLN A 105 5.90 6.22 10.82
CA GLN A 105 4.67 5.67 11.43
C GLN A 105 4.87 4.25 11.94
N LEU A 106 5.53 3.38 11.17
CA LEU A 106 5.87 2.02 11.62
C LEU A 106 6.74 2.05 12.89
N ARG A 107 7.75 2.92 12.95
CA ARG A 107 8.59 3.08 14.15
C ARG A 107 7.80 3.55 15.37
N GLN A 108 6.90 4.51 15.18
CA GLN A 108 6.05 5.01 16.26
C GLN A 108 5.17 3.90 16.84
N ILE A 109 4.42 3.19 15.99
CA ILE A 109 3.50 2.12 16.41
C ILE A 109 4.24 0.97 17.11
N ASN A 110 5.42 0.59 16.61
CA ASN A 110 6.23 -0.44 17.26
C ASN A 110 6.81 0.00 18.61
N THR A 111 7.05 1.29 18.81
CA THR A 111 7.55 1.82 20.08
C THR A 111 6.44 1.88 21.13
N GLU A 112 5.24 2.30 20.75
CA GLU A 112 4.04 2.33 21.60
C GLU A 112 3.61 0.93 22.07
N ARG A 113 4.02 -0.12 21.36
CA ARG A 113 3.75 -1.53 21.70
C ARG A 113 4.89 -2.24 22.43
N LYS A 114 5.95 -1.55 22.86
CA LYS A 114 6.97 -2.18 23.74
C LYS A 114 6.28 -2.65 25.03
N PRO A 115 6.44 -3.94 25.42
CA PRO A 115 5.83 -4.49 26.62
C PRO A 115 6.32 -3.80 27.90
#